data_AF-A0A9P7JAE2-F1
#
_entry.id   AF-A0A9P7JAE2-F1
#
_cell.length_a   1.000
_cell.length_b   1.000
_cell.length_c   1.000
_cell.angle_alpha   90.00
_cell.angle_beta   90.00
_cell.angle_gamma   90.00
#
_symmetry.space_group_name_H-M   'P 1'
#
loop_
_entity.id
_entity.type
_entity.pdbx_description
1 polymer ?
#
loop_
_entity_poly.entity_id
_entity_poly.type
_entity_poly.pdbx_seq_one_letter_code
_entity_poly.pdbx_strand_id
1 'polypeptide(L)'
;MIIGGMTQFLTKAQGMPKNIETAIIKIMRKFIWNNKKTSPISLEQLQKPIEEGGINLIDIKVRNEAIKITWLQSYLDLSSSRPAWAFLADIIINNLKPTRINNTSDLNTFLQSWDPPTRGLRMTNLPKEITSMLKIAKKYNVSFVLIKLLKQLKKQLLVWYHLGAPPKTYHIQRDHCLQNNHKAQKIKHLIKISKKIAPNNTETTNNKKKHYP
;
A
#
# COMPACT_ATOMS: atom_id res chain seq x y z
N MET A 1 9.45 23.79 24.84
CA MET A 1 9.36 22.93 23.63
C MET A 1 8.54 21.65 23.91
N ILE A 2 7.26 21.78 24.32
CA ILE A 2 6.44 20.62 24.75
C ILE A 2 5.47 20.18 23.64
N ILE A 3 4.81 21.14 22.99
CA ILE A 3 3.80 20.86 21.96
C ILE A 3 4.44 20.17 20.75
N GLY A 4 5.59 20.62 20.25
CA GLY A 4 6.24 20.01 19.10
C GLY A 4 6.84 18.62 19.37
N GLY A 5 7.41 18.39 20.55
CA GLY A 5 8.10 17.12 20.88
C GLY A 5 7.15 16.05 21.41
N MET A 6 6.55 16.29 22.57
CA MET A 6 5.74 15.29 23.28
C MET A 6 4.49 14.90 22.50
N THR A 7 3.77 15.87 21.91
CA THR A 7 2.55 15.53 21.17
C THR A 7 2.85 14.71 19.93
N GLN A 8 3.94 15.00 19.22
CA GLN A 8 4.32 14.27 18.01
C GLN A 8 4.84 12.87 18.35
N PHE A 9 5.59 12.72 19.45
CA PHE A 9 5.99 11.41 19.96
C PHE A 9 4.77 10.53 20.27
N LEU A 10 3.83 11.04 21.07
CA LEU A 10 2.60 10.31 21.39
C LEU A 10 1.77 10.04 20.15
N THR A 11 1.67 10.99 19.23
CA THR A 11 0.93 10.81 17.97
C THR A 11 1.53 9.70 17.12
N LYS A 12 2.86 9.54 17.11
CA LYS A 12 3.50 8.44 16.40
C LYS A 12 3.16 7.08 17.01
N ALA A 13 2.98 6.99 18.32
CA ALA A 13 2.69 5.76 19.02
C ALA A 13 1.20 5.35 18.96
N GLN A 14 0.28 6.30 19.17
CA GLN A 14 -1.17 6.02 19.34
C GLN A 14 -2.08 6.78 18.36
N GLY A 15 -1.52 7.62 17.49
CA GLY A 15 -2.28 8.55 16.67
C GLY A 15 -2.76 9.80 17.42
N MET A 16 -3.40 10.70 16.68
CA MET A 16 -4.02 11.91 17.23
C MET A 16 -5.47 12.03 16.71
N PRO A 17 -6.48 11.89 17.59
CA PRO A 17 -7.86 12.15 17.25
C PRO A 17 -8.09 13.60 16.80
N LYS A 18 -9.07 13.82 15.91
CA LYS A 18 -9.28 15.15 15.28
C LYS A 18 -9.68 16.24 16.27
N ASN A 19 -10.43 15.89 17.30
CA ASN A 19 -10.80 16.81 18.39
C ASN A 19 -9.57 17.27 19.18
N ILE A 20 -8.62 16.36 19.44
CA ILE A 20 -7.36 16.69 20.13
C ILE A 20 -6.49 17.57 19.24
N GLU A 21 -6.35 17.23 17.95
CA GLU A 21 -5.63 18.07 16.98
C GLU A 21 -6.17 19.51 16.96
N THR A 22 -7.50 19.64 16.89
CA THR A 22 -8.18 20.95 16.89
C THR A 22 -7.98 21.69 18.21
N ALA A 23 -8.01 20.98 19.34
CA ALA A 23 -7.76 21.57 20.66
C ALA A 23 -6.33 22.10 20.79
N ILE A 24 -5.31 21.35 20.34
CA ILE A 24 -3.92 21.80 20.40
C ILE A 24 -3.71 23.01 19.50
N ILE A 25 -4.27 23.03 18.27
CA ILE A 25 -4.22 24.20 17.39
C ILE A 25 -4.85 25.42 18.08
N LYS A 26 -5.97 25.25 18.79
CA LYS A 26 -6.61 26.32 19.56
C LYS A 26 -5.74 26.82 20.70
N ILE A 27 -5.09 25.91 21.45
CA ILE A 27 -4.16 26.26 22.53
C ILE A 27 -2.96 27.05 21.97
N MET A 28 -2.38 26.60 20.87
CA MET A 28 -1.28 27.32 20.20
C MET A 28 -1.68 28.73 19.79
N ARG A 29 -2.86 28.90 19.17
CA ARG A 29 -3.35 30.23 18.80
C ARG A 29 -3.57 31.12 20.00
N LYS A 30 -4.17 30.59 21.08
CA LYS A 30 -4.35 31.34 22.33
C LYS A 30 -3.02 31.77 22.94
N PHE A 31 -2.02 30.89 22.90
CA PHE A 31 -0.69 31.18 23.41
C PHE A 31 -0.01 32.31 22.63
N ILE A 32 0.04 32.23 21.28
CA ILE A 32 0.68 33.26 20.43
C ILE A 32 0.05 34.63 20.64
N TRP A 33 -1.26 34.67 20.85
CA TRP A 33 -2.01 35.92 20.99
C TRP A 33 -2.30 36.32 22.44
N ASN A 34 -1.63 35.73 23.44
CA ASN A 34 -1.85 36.02 24.87
C ASN A 34 -3.34 36.05 25.27
N ASN A 35 -4.09 35.03 24.87
CA ASN A 35 -5.54 34.89 25.11
C ASN A 35 -6.42 35.99 24.49
N LYS A 36 -5.92 36.82 23.57
CA LYS A 36 -6.75 37.76 22.82
C LYS A 36 -7.85 37.03 22.04
N LYS A 37 -9.04 37.64 22.02
CA LYS A 37 -10.26 37.06 21.42
C LYS A 37 -10.15 36.93 19.89
N THR A 38 -9.43 37.85 19.24
CA THR A 38 -9.21 37.88 17.79
C THR A 38 -7.73 37.68 17.48
N SER A 39 -7.44 36.79 16.53
CA SER A 39 -6.10 36.64 15.97
C SER A 39 -5.96 37.62 14.79
N PRO A 40 -5.05 38.60 14.83
CA PRO A 40 -4.87 39.55 13.73
C PRO A 40 -4.22 38.92 12.49
N ILE A 41 -3.49 37.81 12.64
CA ILE A 41 -2.84 37.09 11.54
C ILE A 41 -3.43 35.68 11.43
N SER A 42 -3.60 35.21 10.20
CA SER A 42 -4.09 33.85 9.91
C SER A 42 -3.07 32.78 10.36
N LEU A 43 -3.56 31.57 10.65
CA LEU A 43 -2.68 30.46 11.02
C LEU A 43 -1.71 30.11 9.88
N GLU A 44 -2.21 30.12 8.65
CA GLU A 44 -1.43 29.81 7.44
C GLU A 44 -0.25 30.76 7.27
N GLN A 45 -0.44 32.06 7.51
CA GLN A 45 0.66 33.03 7.44
C GLN A 45 1.68 32.81 8.56
N LEU A 46 1.24 32.45 9.78
CA LEU A 46 2.17 32.15 10.88
C LEU A 46 3.03 30.90 10.59
N GLN A 47 2.50 29.93 9.85
CA GLN A 47 3.17 28.67 9.51
C GLN A 47 4.24 28.82 8.41
N LYS A 48 4.22 29.93 7.66
CA LYS A 48 5.21 30.18 6.61
C LYS A 48 6.63 30.38 7.15
N PRO A 49 7.65 30.20 6.30
CA PRO A 49 9.03 30.55 6.61
C PRO A 49 9.19 32.04 6.96
N ILE A 50 10.28 32.38 7.65
CA ILE A 50 10.56 33.75 8.09
C ILE A 50 10.76 34.68 6.89
N GLU A 51 11.34 34.13 5.82
CA GLU A 51 11.61 34.79 4.54
C GLU A 51 10.32 35.25 3.83
N GLU A 52 9.19 34.57 4.08
CA GLU A 52 7.87 34.90 3.54
C GLU A 52 7.00 35.72 4.53
N GLY A 53 7.63 36.26 5.58
CA GLY A 53 6.95 37.01 6.63
C GLY A 53 6.12 36.15 7.59
N GLY A 54 6.45 34.86 7.70
CA GLY A 54 5.91 33.97 8.72
C GLY A 54 6.80 33.86 9.95
N ILE A 55 6.43 32.99 10.90
CA ILE A 55 7.22 32.70 12.11
C ILE A 55 7.63 31.23 12.20
N ASN A 56 7.51 30.49 11.09
CA ASN A 56 7.75 29.06 11.01
C ASN A 56 6.98 28.26 12.08
N LEU A 57 5.72 28.65 12.30
CA LEU A 57 4.87 27.99 13.29
C LEU A 57 4.60 26.54 12.87
N ILE A 58 4.73 25.62 13.82
CA ILE A 58 4.51 24.19 13.56
C ILE A 58 3.08 23.91 13.05
N ASP A 59 2.97 23.27 11.89
CA ASP A 59 1.72 22.73 11.40
C ASP A 59 1.49 21.30 11.92
N ILE A 60 0.61 21.17 12.91
CA ILE A 60 0.27 19.86 13.50
C ILE A 60 -0.39 18.94 12.48
N LYS A 61 -1.23 19.46 11.58
CA LYS A 61 -1.93 18.63 10.59
C LYS A 61 -0.92 18.01 9.62
N VAL A 62 -0.01 18.84 9.11
CA VAL A 62 1.03 18.41 8.18
C VAL A 62 1.99 17.44 8.87
N ARG A 63 2.37 17.68 10.14
CA ARG A 63 3.21 16.74 10.88
C ARG A 63 2.53 15.40 11.16
N ASN A 64 1.26 15.40 11.55
CA ASN A 64 0.47 14.17 11.74
C ASN A 64 0.36 13.39 10.43
N GLU A 65 0.25 14.07 9.29
CA GLU A 65 0.29 13.46 7.98
C GLU A 65 1.67 12.89 7.63
N ALA A 66 2.75 13.63 7.89
CA ALA A 66 4.12 13.17 7.70
C ALA A 66 4.47 11.93 8.55
N ILE A 67 3.96 11.84 9.78
CA ILE A 67 4.08 10.63 10.62
C ILE A 67 3.49 9.42 9.87
N LYS A 68 2.29 9.56 9.30
CA LYS A 68 1.65 8.46 8.58
C LYS A 68 2.38 8.11 7.28
N ILE A 69 2.99 9.10 6.61
CA ILE A 69 3.89 8.85 5.46
C ILE A 69 5.11 8.03 5.90
N THR A 70 5.68 8.31 7.07
CA THR A 70 6.81 7.54 7.63
C THR A 70 6.42 6.09 7.90
N TRP A 71 5.21 5.86 8.43
CA TRP A 71 4.63 4.52 8.59
C TRP A 71 4.45 3.82 7.24
N LEU A 72 3.90 4.52 6.25
CA LEU A 72 3.74 4.00 4.89
C LEU A 72 5.07 3.62 4.25
N GLN A 73 6.10 4.46 4.38
CA GLN A 73 7.44 4.16 3.90
C GLN A 73 8.00 2.88 4.53
N SER A 74 7.84 2.74 5.85
CA SER A 74 8.27 1.54 6.59
C SER A 74 7.48 0.29 6.18
N TYR A 75 6.20 0.43 5.85
CA TYR A 75 5.37 -0.67 5.36
C TYR A 75 5.78 -1.15 3.95
N LEU A 76 6.17 -0.20 3.10
CA LEU A 76 6.60 -0.43 1.72
C LEU A 76 8.06 -0.90 1.62
N ASP A 77 8.81 -0.90 2.71
CA ASP A 77 10.12 -1.57 2.75
C ASP A 77 9.91 -3.08 2.63
N LEU A 78 10.43 -3.66 1.55
CA LEU A 78 10.37 -5.10 1.26
C LEU A 78 11.73 -5.79 1.47
N SER A 79 12.71 -5.07 2.02
CA SER A 79 14.04 -5.61 2.30
C SER A 79 14.07 -6.42 3.60
N SER A 80 15.24 -6.91 3.98
CA SER A 80 15.45 -7.61 5.25
C SER A 80 15.25 -6.73 6.48
N SER A 81 15.26 -5.39 6.34
CA SER A 81 14.97 -4.45 7.44
C SER A 81 13.47 -4.20 7.65
N ARG A 82 12.61 -4.91 6.91
CA ARG A 82 11.17 -4.73 7.01
C ARG A 82 10.68 -4.97 8.46
N PRO A 83 9.91 -4.03 9.03
CA PRO A 83 9.48 -4.15 10.41
C PRO A 83 8.42 -5.24 10.60
N ALA A 84 8.45 -5.91 11.76
CA ALA A 84 7.56 -7.03 12.09
C ALA A 84 6.06 -6.68 11.93
N TRP A 85 5.66 -5.47 12.32
CA TRP A 85 4.27 -5.03 12.22
C TRP A 85 3.77 -4.95 10.77
N ALA A 86 4.65 -4.76 9.79
CA ALA A 86 4.26 -4.70 8.38
C ALA A 86 3.80 -6.07 7.86
N PHE A 87 4.39 -7.16 8.36
CA PHE A 87 3.91 -8.52 8.05
C PHE A 87 2.53 -8.78 8.64
N LEU A 88 2.28 -8.33 9.87
CA LEU A 88 0.94 -8.39 10.47
C LEU A 88 -0.07 -7.55 9.68
N ALA A 89 0.33 -6.36 9.24
CA ALA A 89 -0.50 -5.51 8.41
C ALA A 89 -0.87 -6.21 7.07
N ASP A 90 0.08 -6.89 6.41
CA ASP A 90 -0.21 -7.67 5.21
C ASP A 90 -1.31 -8.71 5.47
N ILE A 91 -1.20 -9.50 6.54
CA ILE A 91 -2.19 -10.54 6.90
C ILE A 91 -3.57 -9.90 7.14
N ILE A 92 -3.62 -8.84 7.94
CA ILE A 92 -4.87 -8.13 8.26
C ILE A 92 -5.52 -7.58 6.99
N ILE A 93 -4.74 -6.97 6.10
CA ILE A 93 -5.26 -6.41 4.85
C ILE A 93 -5.71 -7.54 3.91
N ASN A 94 -4.92 -8.61 3.78
CA ASN A 94 -5.22 -9.74 2.89
C ASN A 94 -6.46 -10.53 3.35
N ASN A 95 -6.86 -10.48 4.61
CA ASN A 95 -8.14 -11.01 5.07
C ASN A 95 -9.35 -10.34 4.41
N LEU A 96 -9.18 -9.14 3.84
CA LEU A 96 -10.23 -8.40 3.14
C LEU A 96 -10.19 -8.58 1.62
N LYS A 97 -9.36 -9.51 1.13
CA LYS A 97 -9.27 -9.80 -0.30
C LYS A 97 -10.64 -10.20 -0.87
N PRO A 98 -10.94 -9.82 -2.13
CA PRO A 98 -12.11 -10.33 -2.84
C PRO A 98 -12.10 -11.86 -2.91
N THR A 99 -13.27 -12.49 -2.83
CA THR A 99 -13.45 -13.95 -2.92
C THR A 99 -12.92 -14.57 -4.20
N ARG A 100 -12.73 -13.77 -5.25
CA ARG A 100 -12.15 -14.20 -6.53
C ARG A 100 -10.63 -14.38 -6.49
N ILE A 101 -9.96 -13.94 -5.42
CA ILE A 101 -8.49 -13.94 -5.31
C ILE A 101 -8.08 -15.01 -4.30
N ASN A 102 -7.55 -16.11 -4.82
CA ASN A 102 -7.09 -17.23 -4.01
C ASN A 102 -5.59 -17.11 -3.70
N ASN A 103 -5.21 -17.56 -2.50
CA ASN A 103 -3.82 -17.85 -2.12
C ASN A 103 -2.81 -16.68 -2.16
N THR A 104 -3.19 -15.52 -1.62
CA THR A 104 -2.35 -14.30 -1.54
C THR A 104 -2.06 -13.81 -0.11
N SER A 105 -2.22 -14.68 0.90
CA SER A 105 -2.33 -14.28 2.32
C SER A 105 -1.15 -13.49 2.90
N ASP A 106 0.05 -13.63 2.33
CA ASP A 106 1.30 -13.19 2.98
C ASP A 106 1.99 -12.02 2.26
N LEU A 107 1.26 -11.32 1.39
CA LEU A 107 1.86 -10.40 0.43
C LEU A 107 1.44 -8.97 0.65
N ASN A 108 2.38 -8.07 0.42
CA ASN A 108 2.09 -6.66 0.39
C ASN A 108 1.05 -6.35 -0.69
N THR A 109 -0.03 -5.70 -0.30
CA THR A 109 -1.16 -5.38 -1.19
C THR A 109 -0.77 -4.50 -2.38
N PHE A 110 0.25 -3.66 -2.26
CA PHE A 110 0.74 -2.82 -3.36
C PHE A 110 1.45 -3.61 -4.46
N LEU A 111 1.80 -4.87 -4.22
CA LEU A 111 2.35 -5.77 -5.24
C LEU A 111 1.27 -6.58 -5.97
N GLN A 112 0.01 -6.40 -5.57
CA GLN A 112 -1.11 -7.18 -6.05
C GLN A 112 -2.00 -6.35 -7.00
N SER A 113 -2.77 -7.02 -7.83
CA SER A 113 -3.66 -6.38 -8.81
C SER A 113 -4.99 -5.87 -8.22
N TRP A 114 -5.17 -5.92 -6.90
CA TRP A 114 -6.40 -5.50 -6.23
C TRP A 114 -6.12 -4.46 -5.15
N ASP A 115 -7.11 -3.60 -4.92
CA ASP A 115 -6.99 -2.50 -3.97
C ASP A 115 -7.72 -2.80 -2.66
N PRO A 116 -7.10 -2.48 -1.51
CA PRO A 116 -7.76 -2.63 -0.23
C PRO A 116 -8.88 -1.59 -0.06
N PRO A 117 -9.97 -1.97 0.64
CA PRO A 117 -11.09 -1.08 0.86
C PRO A 117 -10.69 0.07 1.79
N THR A 118 -10.84 1.31 1.31
CA THR A 118 -10.60 2.52 2.12
C THR A 118 -11.88 3.22 2.57
N ARG A 119 -13.04 2.67 2.19
CA ARG A 119 -14.39 3.16 2.48
C ARG A 119 -15.36 1.97 2.61
N GLY A 120 -16.54 2.20 3.21
CA GLY A 120 -17.62 1.22 3.33
C GLY A 120 -17.46 0.22 4.48
N LEU A 121 -18.39 -0.74 4.56
CA LEU A 121 -18.47 -1.71 5.67
C LEU A 121 -17.24 -2.60 5.79
N ARG A 122 -16.60 -3.00 4.68
CA ARG A 122 -15.39 -3.84 4.76
C ARG A 122 -14.20 -3.14 5.42
N MET A 123 -14.18 -1.81 5.40
CA MET A 123 -13.12 -1.02 6.04
C MET A 123 -13.25 -0.98 7.57
N THR A 124 -14.42 -1.26 8.15
CA THR A 124 -14.57 -1.31 9.61
C THR A 124 -13.79 -2.47 10.25
N ASN A 125 -13.44 -3.48 9.44
CA ASN A 125 -12.62 -4.60 9.88
C ASN A 125 -11.12 -4.29 9.89
N LEU A 126 -10.71 -3.10 9.41
CA LEU A 126 -9.33 -2.63 9.49
C LEU A 126 -9.10 -1.76 10.73
N PRO A 127 -7.96 -1.93 11.41
CA PRO A 127 -7.48 -0.94 12.38
C PRO A 127 -7.41 0.47 11.77
N LYS A 128 -7.64 1.48 12.61
CA LYS A 128 -7.71 2.90 12.19
C LYS A 128 -6.39 3.39 11.61
N GLU A 129 -5.27 2.87 12.12
CA GLU A 129 -3.90 3.21 11.75
C GLU A 129 -3.61 2.71 10.33
N ILE A 130 -3.88 1.44 10.07
CA ILE A 130 -3.76 0.82 8.74
C ILE A 130 -4.67 1.53 7.74
N THR A 131 -5.91 1.81 8.12
CA THR A 131 -6.86 2.55 7.27
C THR A 131 -6.34 3.95 6.92
N SER A 132 -5.77 4.65 7.91
CA SER A 132 -5.22 5.99 7.71
C SER A 132 -3.98 5.96 6.80
N MET A 133 -3.12 4.97 6.96
CA MET A 133 -1.96 4.72 6.10
C MET A 133 -2.39 4.45 4.66
N LEU A 134 -3.37 3.56 4.43
CA LEU A 134 -3.89 3.26 3.11
C LEU A 134 -4.57 4.48 2.45
N LYS A 135 -5.28 5.30 3.22
CA LYS A 135 -5.86 6.56 2.72
C LYS A 135 -4.79 7.54 2.26
N ILE A 136 -3.67 7.63 2.98
CA ILE A 136 -2.55 8.49 2.59
C ILE A 136 -1.85 7.97 1.35
N ALA A 137 -1.65 6.65 1.25
CA ALA A 137 -1.12 6.06 0.03
C ALA A 137 -1.97 6.42 -1.19
N LYS A 138 -3.31 6.35 -1.07
CA LYS A 138 -4.21 6.81 -2.14
C LYS A 138 -4.15 8.31 -2.39
N LYS A 139 -4.10 9.14 -1.33
CA LYS A 139 -4.00 10.61 -1.45
C LYS A 139 -2.77 11.04 -2.26
N TYR A 140 -1.64 10.36 -2.05
CA TYR A 140 -0.38 10.64 -2.74
C TYR A 140 -0.13 9.74 -3.95
N ASN A 141 -1.13 8.99 -4.41
CA ASN A 141 -1.02 8.07 -5.56
C ASN A 141 0.19 7.12 -5.50
N VAL A 142 0.50 6.63 -4.30
CA VAL A 142 1.64 5.74 -4.08
C VAL A 142 1.38 4.41 -4.76
N SER A 143 2.30 4.03 -5.63
CA SER A 143 2.26 2.76 -6.37
C SER A 143 3.69 2.29 -6.64
N PHE A 144 3.86 0.98 -6.83
CA PHE A 144 5.14 0.46 -7.31
C PHE A 144 5.25 0.70 -8.81
N VAL A 145 6.18 1.58 -9.22
CA VAL A 145 6.48 1.78 -10.64
C VAL A 145 7.62 0.85 -11.04
N LEU A 146 7.37 -0.06 -11.98
CA LEU A 146 8.41 -0.90 -12.57
C LEU A 146 9.09 -0.15 -13.73
N ILE A 147 10.24 0.50 -13.47
CA ILE A 147 11.00 1.18 -14.53
C ILE A 147 11.63 0.15 -15.49
N LYS A 148 12.31 -0.88 -14.99
CA LYS A 148 12.81 -2.03 -15.78
C LYS A 148 13.21 -3.17 -14.85
N LEU A 149 12.44 -4.26 -14.84
CA LEU A 149 12.74 -5.40 -13.95
C LEU A 149 13.79 -6.34 -14.57
N LEU A 150 14.82 -6.68 -13.80
CA LEU A 150 15.81 -7.70 -14.18
C LEU A 150 15.12 -9.04 -14.45
N LYS A 151 15.62 -9.80 -15.43
CA LYS A 151 15.04 -11.12 -15.78
C LYS A 151 14.98 -12.08 -14.58
N GLN A 152 15.94 -12.00 -13.65
CA GLN A 152 15.95 -12.79 -12.43
C GLN A 152 14.84 -12.38 -11.45
N LEU A 153 14.63 -11.07 -11.25
CA LEU A 153 13.53 -10.55 -10.44
C LEU A 153 12.16 -10.95 -11.02
N LYS A 154 11.99 -10.92 -12.36
CA LYS A 154 10.76 -11.37 -13.01
C LYS A 154 10.42 -12.81 -12.66
N LYS A 155 11.43 -13.68 -12.55
CA LYS A 155 11.25 -15.08 -12.17
C LYS A 155 10.84 -15.26 -10.70
N GLN A 156 11.15 -14.29 -9.85
CA GLN A 156 10.82 -14.30 -8.42
C GLN A 156 9.45 -13.71 -8.10
N LEU A 157 8.89 -12.91 -9.02
CA LEU A 157 7.51 -12.43 -8.93
C LEU A 157 6.54 -13.61 -8.80
N LEU A 158 5.42 -13.31 -8.18
CA LEU A 158 4.31 -14.25 -8.12
C LEU A 158 3.67 -14.41 -9.48
N VAL A 159 3.13 -15.59 -9.70
CA VAL A 159 2.37 -15.90 -10.92
C VAL A 159 1.01 -15.25 -10.87
N TRP A 160 0.36 -15.30 -9.72
CA TRP A 160 -1.06 -15.00 -9.56
C TRP A 160 -1.23 -13.58 -9.04
N TYR A 161 -2.11 -12.82 -9.69
CA TYR A 161 -2.52 -11.47 -9.29
C TYR A 161 -1.36 -10.49 -9.07
N HIS A 162 -0.25 -10.65 -9.79
CA HIS A 162 0.91 -9.77 -9.65
C HIS A 162 0.69 -8.42 -10.34
N LEU A 163 1.45 -7.41 -9.90
CA LEU A 163 1.50 -6.11 -10.54
C LEU A 163 1.92 -6.24 -12.02
N GLY A 164 1.06 -5.80 -12.95
CA GLY A 164 1.32 -5.84 -14.40
C GLY A 164 0.72 -7.05 -15.15
N ALA A 165 -0.04 -7.92 -14.47
CA ALA A 165 -0.83 -8.93 -15.16
C ALA A 165 -1.98 -8.26 -15.95
N PRO A 166 -2.17 -8.58 -17.25
CA PRO A 166 -3.30 -8.07 -18.02
C PRO A 166 -4.66 -8.42 -17.38
N PRO A 167 -5.71 -7.64 -17.64
CA PRO A 167 -7.05 -8.02 -17.21
C PRO A 167 -7.44 -9.37 -17.83
N LYS A 168 -8.18 -10.19 -17.05
CA LYS A 168 -8.68 -11.52 -17.46
C LYS A 168 -7.59 -12.58 -17.75
N THR A 169 -6.34 -12.38 -17.30
CA THR A 169 -5.28 -13.40 -17.44
C THR A 169 -5.57 -14.69 -16.66
N TYR A 170 -6.26 -14.59 -15.52
CA TYR A 170 -6.45 -15.72 -14.60
C TYR A 170 -7.86 -16.32 -14.71
N HIS A 171 -7.93 -17.64 -14.72
CA HIS A 171 -9.13 -18.45 -14.82
C HIS A 171 -9.21 -19.43 -13.66
N ILE A 172 -10.15 -19.21 -12.74
CA ILE A 172 -10.31 -19.98 -11.49
C ILE A 172 -10.26 -21.50 -11.73
N GLN A 173 -10.98 -22.01 -12.73
CA GLN A 173 -11.06 -23.45 -13.00
C GLN A 173 -9.77 -24.04 -13.58
N ARG A 174 -9.13 -23.33 -14.54
CA ARG A 174 -7.93 -23.82 -15.23
C ARG A 174 -6.68 -23.69 -14.34
N ASP A 175 -6.65 -22.64 -13.54
CA ASP A 175 -5.49 -22.31 -12.70
C ASP A 175 -5.48 -23.11 -11.39
N HIS A 176 -6.63 -23.66 -10.96
CA HIS A 176 -6.76 -24.39 -9.70
C HIS A 176 -5.75 -25.54 -9.56
N CYS A 177 -5.55 -26.34 -10.62
CA CYS A 177 -4.60 -27.43 -10.61
C CYS A 177 -3.15 -26.91 -10.43
N LEU A 178 -2.80 -25.84 -11.14
CA LEU A 178 -1.47 -25.22 -11.04
C LEU A 178 -1.22 -24.63 -9.65
N GLN A 179 -2.24 -24.04 -9.03
CA GLN A 179 -2.17 -23.43 -7.70
C GLN A 179 -2.08 -24.48 -6.58
N ASN A 180 -2.96 -25.48 -6.59
CA ASN A 180 -3.16 -26.37 -5.45
C ASN A 180 -2.34 -27.66 -5.58
N ASN A 181 -2.33 -28.29 -6.76
CA ASN A 181 -1.63 -29.56 -6.96
C ASN A 181 -0.15 -29.32 -7.29
N HIS A 182 0.14 -28.36 -8.18
CA HIS A 182 1.52 -28.06 -8.60
C HIS A 182 2.20 -26.95 -7.77
N LYS A 183 1.49 -26.32 -6.82
CA LYS A 183 2.01 -25.27 -5.93
C LYS A 183 2.80 -24.17 -6.68
N ALA A 184 2.34 -23.82 -7.88
CA ALA A 184 3.03 -22.90 -8.78
C ALA A 184 2.86 -21.44 -8.33
N GLN A 185 3.57 -21.01 -7.29
CA GLN A 185 3.43 -19.66 -6.74
C GLN A 185 4.24 -18.58 -7.46
N LYS A 186 5.45 -18.89 -7.95
CA LYS A 186 6.38 -17.93 -8.58
C LYS A 186 6.50 -18.16 -10.09
N ILE A 187 6.78 -17.11 -10.87
CA ILE A 187 6.88 -17.19 -12.34
C ILE A 187 7.90 -18.26 -12.76
N LYS A 188 9.00 -18.44 -12.00
CA LYS A 188 9.96 -19.53 -12.23
C LYS A 188 9.33 -20.93 -12.23
N HIS A 189 8.27 -21.17 -11.45
CA HIS A 189 7.59 -22.46 -11.40
C HIS A 189 6.84 -22.72 -12.70
N LEU A 190 6.11 -21.72 -13.22
CA LEU A 190 5.43 -21.85 -14.52
C LEU A 190 6.43 -22.05 -15.67
N ILE A 191 7.55 -21.32 -15.68
CA ILE A 191 8.60 -21.53 -16.71
C ILE A 191 9.15 -22.96 -16.64
N LYS A 192 9.32 -23.51 -15.43
CA LYS A 192 9.79 -24.89 -15.26
C LYS A 192 8.76 -25.90 -15.76
N ILE A 193 7.48 -25.66 -15.50
CA ILE A 193 6.37 -26.51 -15.96
C ILE A 193 6.24 -26.45 -17.48
N SER A 194 6.26 -25.25 -18.08
CA SER A 194 6.15 -25.10 -19.53
C SER A 194 7.28 -25.79 -20.28
N LYS A 195 8.51 -25.70 -19.75
CA LYS A 195 9.67 -26.42 -20.29
C LYS A 195 9.57 -27.95 -20.21
N LYS A 196 8.78 -28.51 -19.28
CA LYS A 196 8.53 -29.95 -19.21
C LYS A 196 7.46 -30.42 -20.20
N ILE A 197 6.54 -29.53 -20.58
CA ILE A 197 5.48 -29.81 -21.56
C ILE A 197 6.00 -29.66 -23.00
N ALA A 198 6.89 -28.68 -23.23
CA ALA A 198 7.47 -28.40 -24.54
C ALA A 198 8.20 -29.55 -25.25
N PRO A 199 8.97 -30.46 -24.60
CA PRO A 199 9.66 -31.55 -25.31
C PRO A 199 8.74 -32.62 -25.91
N ASN A 200 7.43 -32.62 -25.58
CA ASN A 200 6.51 -33.66 -26.04
C ASN A 200 5.54 -33.20 -27.16
N ASN A 201 5.63 -31.95 -27.61
CA ASN A 201 4.68 -31.38 -28.60
C ASN A 201 5.28 -31.16 -30.00
N THR A 202 6.45 -31.72 -30.32
CA THR A 202 7.02 -31.67 -31.68
C THR A 202 6.47 -32.73 -32.64
N GLU A 203 5.52 -33.56 -32.21
CA GLU A 203 4.83 -34.52 -33.07
C GLU A 203 3.32 -34.32 -32.96
N THR A 204 2.74 -33.39 -33.75
CA THR A 204 1.35 -33.44 -34.26
C THR A 204 0.95 -32.13 -34.94
N THR A 205 1.69 -31.72 -35.97
CA THR A 205 1.13 -30.86 -37.02
C THR A 205 1.55 -31.37 -38.39
N ASN A 206 1.15 -32.59 -38.73
CA ASN A 206 1.10 -33.10 -40.10
C ASN A 206 -0.12 -34.01 -40.23
N ASN A 207 -1.32 -33.43 -40.29
CA ASN A 207 -2.47 -33.98 -41.02
C ASN A 207 -3.72 -33.13 -40.82
N LYS A 208 -3.82 -32.03 -41.58
CA LYS A 208 -5.11 -31.51 -42.07
C LYS A 208 -4.94 -30.94 -43.48
N LYS A 209 -4.67 -31.83 -44.45
CA LYS A 209 -5.04 -31.65 -45.86
C LYS A 209 -6.02 -32.77 -46.23
N LYS A 210 -7.32 -32.52 -46.08
CA LYS A 210 -8.43 -33.16 -46.80
C LYS A 210 -9.56 -32.12 -46.83
N HIS A 211 -9.69 -31.39 -47.94
CA HIS A 211 -10.66 -31.64 -49.01
C HIS A 211 -12.10 -31.73 -48.49
N TYR A 212 -12.91 -30.73 -48.83
CA TYR A 212 -14.32 -30.91 -49.22
C TYR A 212 -14.58 -30.01 -50.45
N PRO A 213 -15.53 -30.42 -51.31
CA PRO A 213 -15.74 -29.94 -52.68
C PRO A 213 -16.37 -28.55 -52.76
#